data_AF-A0A1D3K7H3-F1
#
_entry.id   AF-A0A1D3K7H3-F1
#
_cell.length_a   1.000
_cell.length_b   1.000
_cell.length_c   1.000
_cell.angle_alpha   90.00
_cell.angle_beta   90.00
_cell.angle_gamma   90.00
#
_symmetry.space_group_name_H-M   'P 1'
#
loop_
_entity.id
_entity.type
_entity.pdbx_description
1 polymer ?
#
loop_
_entity_poly.entity_id
_entity_poly.type
_entity_poly.pdbx_seq_one_letter_code
_entity_poly.pdbx_strand_id
1 'polypeptide(L)' 'MRRSTNVAVSKIAAYAEDPRKFVGSDGGAYNHRLAKMGTAAHSRIGAGPRKGVFIAIVIVAIAALLYLKVITF' A
#
# COMPACT_ATOMS: atom_id res chain seq x y z
N MET A 1 -0.15 -19.98 -19.27
CA MET A 1 0.17 -18.98 -18.22
C MET A 1 0.72 -17.72 -18.91
N ARG A 2 0.04 -16.57 -18.80
CA ARG A 2 0.53 -15.28 -19.35
C ARG A 2 1.75 -14.84 -18.52
N ARG A 3 2.95 -14.84 -19.10
CA ARG A 3 4.14 -14.26 -18.45
C ARG A 3 3.92 -12.75 -18.36
N SER A 4 3.79 -12.23 -17.13
CA SER A 4 3.94 -10.80 -16.87
C SER A 4 5.34 -10.38 -17.34
N THR A 5 5.42 -9.42 -18.27
CA THR A 5 6.69 -8.80 -18.68
C THR A 5 7.29 -7.93 -17.59
N ASN A 6 6.49 -7.53 -16.59
CA ASN A 6 6.95 -6.78 -15.44
C ASN A 6 7.44 -7.73 -14.35
N VAL A 7 8.74 -7.71 -14.11
CA VAL A 7 9.40 -8.36 -12.96
C VAL A 7 9.42 -7.34 -11.83
N ALA A 8 8.83 -7.67 -10.68
CA ALA A 8 8.87 -6.79 -9.52
C ALA A 8 10.32 -6.61 -9.04
N VAL A 9 10.70 -5.38 -8.66
CA VAL A 9 12.04 -5.06 -8.13
C VAL A 9 12.40 -5.95 -6.94
N SER A 10 11.42 -6.30 -6.09
CA SER A 10 11.60 -7.22 -4.98
C SER A 10 12.05 -8.63 -5.41
N LYS A 11 11.63 -9.09 -6.60
CA LYS A 11 12.09 -10.38 -7.16
C LYS A 11 13.53 -10.30 -7.65
N ILE A 12 13.93 -9.18 -8.24
CA ILE A 12 15.31 -8.95 -8.69
C ILE A 12 16.24 -8.91 -7.47
N ALA A 13 15.85 -8.16 -6.43
CA ALA A 13 16.61 -8.07 -5.19
C ALA A 13 16.74 -9.44 -4.49
N ALA A 14 15.63 -10.20 -4.39
CA ALA A 14 15.66 -11.53 -3.77
C ALA A 14 16.52 -12.54 -4.55
N TYR A 15 16.49 -12.48 -5.89
CA TYR A 15 17.37 -13.30 -6.72
C TYR A 15 18.85 -12.91 -6.57
N ALA A 16 19.15 -11.61 -6.47
CA ALA A 16 20.51 -11.12 -6.28
C ALA A 16 21.08 -11.47 -4.89
N GLU A 17 20.24 -11.56 -3.86
CA GLU A 17 20.65 -11.94 -2.51
C GLU A 17 20.98 -13.44 -2.39
N ASP A 18 20.10 -14.33 -2.87
CA ASP A 18 20.32 -15.78 -2.87
C ASP A 18 19.55 -16.47 -4.00
N PRO A 19 20.20 -16.76 -5.14
CA PRO A 19 19.57 -17.39 -6.29
C PRO A 19 18.99 -18.77 -5.99
N ARG A 20 19.64 -19.55 -5.10
CA ARG A 20 19.23 -20.93 -4.81
C ARG A 20 17.93 -20.94 -4.02
N LYS A 21 17.81 -20.05 -3.02
CA LYS A 21 16.57 -19.89 -2.25
C LYS A 21 15.43 -19.31 -3.09
N PHE A 22 15.73 -18.36 -3.98
CA PHE A 22 14.74 -17.77 -4.89
C PHE A 22 14.15 -18.80 -5.87
N VAL A 23 15.01 -19.65 -6.46
CA VAL A 23 14.55 -20.73 -7.35
C VAL A 23 13.80 -21.80 -6.57
N GLY A 24 14.27 -22.15 -5.37
CA GLY A 24 13.57 -23.09 -4.48
C GLY A 24 12.20 -22.62 -3.97
N SER A 25 11.90 -21.33 -4.08
CA SER A 25 10.58 -20.73 -3.75
C SER A 25 9.74 -20.37 -4.98
N ASP A 26 10.06 -20.90 -6.17
CA ASP A 26 9.41 -20.57 -7.45
C ASP A 26 9.38 -19.05 -7.76
N GLY A 27 10.40 -18.32 -7.32
CA GLY A 27 10.48 -16.86 -7.44
C GLY A 27 9.45 -16.12 -6.58
N GLY A 28 8.93 -16.79 -5.56
CA GLY A 28 8.09 -16.25 -4.49
C GLY A 28 8.92 -15.86 -3.26
N ALA A 29 8.23 -15.34 -2.23
CA ALA A 29 8.88 -15.00 -0.97
C ALA A 29 9.42 -16.27 -0.28
N TYR A 30 10.70 -16.29 0.08
CA TYR A 30 11.31 -17.41 0.81
C TYR A 30 10.61 -17.70 2.15
N ASN A 31 9.98 -16.68 2.75
CA ASN A 31 9.16 -16.81 3.95
C ASN A 31 7.82 -16.10 3.77
N HIS A 32 6.80 -16.88 3.41
CA HIS A 32 5.42 -16.40 3.22
C HIS A 32 4.85 -15.68 4.45
N ARG A 33 5.25 -16.08 5.66
CA ARG A 33 4.75 -15.47 6.90
C ARG A 33 5.25 -14.04 7.04
N LEU A 34 6.54 -13.81 6.80
CA LEU A 34 7.15 -12.48 6.86
C LEU A 34 6.61 -11.57 5.74
N ALA A 35 6.46 -12.10 4.53
CA ALA A 35 5.84 -11.35 3.44
C ALA A 35 4.40 -10.91 3.80
N LYS A 36 3.59 -11.82 4.35
CA LYS A 36 2.22 -11.49 4.80
C LYS A 36 2.20 -10.43 5.91
N MET A 37 3.11 -10.52 6.88
CA MET A 37 3.24 -9.52 7.93
C MET A 37 3.67 -8.15 7.37
N GLY A 38 4.63 -8.11 6.47
CA GLY A 38 5.07 -6.89 5.79
C GLY A 38 3.95 -6.24 4.97
N THR A 39 3.18 -7.04 4.22
CA THR A 39 2.01 -6.56 3.47
C THR A 39 0.92 -6.03 4.39
N ALA A 40 0.64 -6.71 5.51
CA ALA A 40 -0.33 -6.24 6.50
C ALA A 40 0.09 -4.91 7.14
N ALA A 41 1.38 -4.75 7.45
CA ALA A 41 1.92 -3.50 7.98
C ALA A 41 1.83 -2.37 6.94
N HIS A 42 2.24 -2.62 5.68
CA HIS A 42 2.08 -1.66 4.58
C HIS A 42 0.63 -1.28 4.33
N SER A 43 -0.29 -2.25 4.40
CA SER A 43 -1.72 -1.98 4.24
C SER A 43 -2.30 -1.16 5.38
N ARG A 44 -1.76 -1.27 6.60
CA ARG A 44 -2.19 -0.46 7.75
C ARG A 44 -1.66 0.96 7.67
N ILE A 45 -0.41 1.14 7.26
CA ILE A 45 0.25 2.45 7.16
C ILE A 45 -0.26 3.21 5.92
N GLY A 46 -0.43 2.52 4.79
CA GLY A 46 -0.98 3.08 3.55
C GLY A 46 -2.50 3.22 3.55
N ALA A 47 -3.20 2.67 4.56
CA ALA A 47 -4.62 2.95 4.76
C ALA A 47 -4.76 4.36 5.31
N GLY A 48 -4.82 5.34 4.42
CA GLY A 48 -5.37 6.65 4.73
C GLY A 48 -6.78 6.53 5.33
N PRO A 49 -7.34 7.64 5.83
CA PRO A 49 -8.68 7.64 6.41
C PRO A 49 -9.67 6.98 5.44
N ARG A 50 -10.57 6.14 5.98
CA ARG A 50 -11.63 5.52 5.19
C ARG A 50 -12.32 6.61 4.37
N LYS A 51 -12.61 6.36 3.09
CA LYS A 51 -13.18 7.38 2.17
C LYS A 51 -14.33 8.17 2.80
N GLY A 52 -15.25 7.49 3.49
CA GLY A 52 -16.36 8.14 4.20
C GLY A 52 -15.94 9.05 5.35
N VAL A 53 -14.93 8.66 6.14
CA VAL A 53 -14.37 9.50 7.22
C VAL A 53 -13.72 10.74 6.64
N PHE A 54 -12.96 10.60 5.54
CA PHE A 54 -12.36 11.74 4.85
C PHE A 54 -13.43 12.71 4.33
N ILE A 55 -14.48 12.21 3.67
CA ILE A 55 -15.59 13.04 3.18
C ILE A 55 -16.28 13.79 4.34
N ALA A 56 -16.55 13.11 5.46
CA ALA A 56 -17.17 13.74 6.63
C ALA A 56 -16.30 14.88 7.18
N ILE A 57 -14.99 14.67 7.30
CA ILE A 57 -14.04 15.70 7.75
C ILE A 57 -14.07 16.90 6.80
N VAL A 58 -14.06 16.68 5.48
CA VAL A 58 -14.09 17.75 4.48
C VAL A 58 -15.38 18.56 4.57
N ILE A 59 -16.54 17.91 4.68
CA ILE A 59 -17.82 18.60 4.80
C ILE A 59 -17.87 19.45 6.07
N VAL A 60 -17.44 18.90 7.20
CA VAL A 60 -17.39 19.64 8.48
C VAL A 60 -16.43 20.83 8.40
N ALA A 61 -15.27 20.66 7.78
CA ALA A 61 -14.31 21.75 7.58
C ALA A 61 -14.89 22.87 6.70
N ILE A 62 -15.55 22.53 5.59
CA ILE A 62 -16.21 23.51 4.72
C ILE A 62 -17.32 24.24 5.48
N ALA A 63 -18.17 23.52 6.21
CA ALA A 63 -19.25 24.11 7.01
C ALA A 63 -18.71 25.08 8.07
N ALA A 64 -17.61 24.73 8.75
CA ALA A 64 -16.95 25.60 9.72
C ALA A 64 -16.38 26.88 9.07
N LEU A 65 -15.74 26.76 7.90
CA LEU A 65 -15.20 27.91 7.17
C LEU A 65 -16.29 28.86 6.67
N LEU A 66 -17.43 28.33 6.26
CA LEU A 66 -18.62 29.13 5.91
C LEU A 66 -19.22 29.83 7.14
N TYR A 67 -19.36 29.11 8.26
CA TYR A 67 -19.88 29.68 9.52
C TYR A 67 -19.02 30.83 10.04
N LEU A 68 -17.70 30.68 9.98
CA LEU A 68 -16.73 31.72 10.36
C LEU A 68 -16.56 32.82 9.29
N LYS A 69 -17.28 32.74 8.16
CA LYS A 69 -17.19 33.66 7.02
C LYS A 69 -15.77 33.83 6.47
N VAL A 70 -14.94 32.80 6.61
CA VAL A 70 -13.59 32.78 6.02
C VAL A 70 -13.68 32.63 4.51
N ILE A 71 -14.70 31.91 4.02
CA ILE A 71 -15.03 31.74 2.61
C ILE A 71 -16.49 32.13 2.43
N THR A 72 -16.80 32.83 1.34
CA THR A 72 -18.16 33.27 0.96
C THR A 72 -18.33 33.06 -0.55
N PHE A 73 -19.53 32.65 -0.96
CA PHE A 73 -19.93 32.47 -2.36
C PHE A 73 -20.75 33.64 -2.86
#